data_AF-A0A9D5CRC9-F1
#
_entry.id   AF-A0A9D5CRC9-F1
#
_cell.length_a   1.000
_cell.length_b   1.000
_cell.length_c   1.000
_cell.angle_alpha   90.00
_cell.angle_beta   90.00
_cell.angle_gamma   90.00
#
_symmetry.space_group_name_H-M   'P 1'
#
loop_
_entity.id
_entity.type
_entity.pdbx_description
1 polymer ?
#
loop_
_entity_poly.entity_id
_entity_poly.type
_entity_poly.pdbx_seq_one_letter_code
_entity_poly.pdbx_strand_id
1 'polypeptide(L)'
;MSIASLIQLPFSANSGYKVWEDPSFIKWRKRDAHVPLRSHDSVEGCLRYWYEHSKVDYVISDSAVWNDDAVLGALENAALWVKDLPFVMSLSGHWKFLLAPSPESVPVKFYSNSFNDTVWETLPGRYPTN
;
A
#
# COMPACT_ATOMS: atom_id res chain seq x y z
N MET A 1 3.85 -33.41 24.85
CA MET A 1 3.88 -31.96 25.15
C MET A 1 4.76 -31.31 24.11
N SER A 2 4.15 -30.64 23.12
CA SER A 2 4.89 -29.91 22.08
C SER A 2 5.12 -28.49 22.59
N ILE A 3 6.38 -28.11 22.75
CA ILE A 3 6.75 -26.74 23.07
C ILE A 3 6.36 -25.88 21.86
N ALA A 4 5.32 -25.07 22.03
CA ALA A 4 5.01 -24.00 21.09
C ALA A 4 6.23 -23.07 21.05
N SER A 5 7.00 -23.16 19.97
CA SER A 5 8.11 -22.24 19.71
C SER A 5 7.51 -20.84 19.66
N LEU A 6 7.82 -20.02 20.66
CA LEU A 6 7.54 -18.60 20.67
C LEU A 6 8.17 -18.01 19.41
N ILE A 7 7.34 -17.70 18.41
CA ILE A 7 7.83 -17.15 17.15
C ILE A 7 8.25 -15.70 17.43
N GLN A 8 9.53 -15.51 17.71
CA GLN A 8 10.13 -14.19 17.87
C GLN A 8 9.88 -13.39 16.58
N LEU A 9 9.31 -12.19 16.73
CA LEU A 9 9.41 -11.16 15.71
C LEU A 9 10.90 -10.97 15.43
N PRO A 10 11.37 -11.04 14.17
CA PRO A 10 12.76 -10.66 13.86
C PRO A 10 13.03 -9.18 14.17
N PHE A 11 11.97 -8.42 14.47
CA PHE A 11 11.96 -7.04 14.86
C PHE A 11 11.82 -6.90 16.37
N SER A 12 12.88 -7.26 17.10
CA SER A 12 13.05 -6.68 18.43
C SER A 12 13.62 -5.28 18.22
N ALA A 13 12.83 -4.25 18.57
CA ALA A 13 13.30 -2.86 18.60
C ALA A 13 14.57 -2.68 19.46
N ASN A 14 14.89 -3.66 20.31
CA ASN A 14 16.08 -3.67 21.18
C ASN A 14 17.29 -4.42 20.60
N SER A 15 17.20 -5.02 19.40
CA SER A 15 18.32 -5.80 18.83
C SER A 15 19.35 -4.94 18.11
N GLY A 16 19.04 -3.68 17.79
CA GLY A 16 19.87 -2.81 16.96
C GLY A 16 20.00 -3.26 15.50
N TYR A 17 19.39 -4.39 15.13
CA TYR A 17 19.47 -4.97 13.80
C TYR A 17 18.59 -4.22 12.81
N LYS A 18 19.20 -3.64 11.77
CA LYS A 18 18.52 -2.87 10.72
C LYS A 18 18.31 -3.75 9.48
N VAL A 19 17.14 -4.37 9.37
CA VAL A 19 16.85 -5.32 8.26
C VAL A 19 16.98 -4.69 6.87
N TRP A 20 16.78 -3.37 6.75
CA TRP A 20 16.87 -2.64 5.49
C TRP A 20 18.32 -2.39 5.04
N GLU A 21 19.31 -2.70 5.88
CA GLU A 21 20.74 -2.65 5.57
C GLU A 21 21.32 -4.04 5.24
N ASP A 22 20.52 -5.12 5.37
CA ASP A 22 20.93 -6.49 5.08
C ASP A 22 20.47 -6.93 3.68
N PRO A 23 21.39 -7.13 2.71
CA PRO A 23 21.03 -7.52 1.35
C PRO A 23 20.50 -8.97 1.24
N SER A 24 20.75 -9.81 2.25
CA SER A 24 20.22 -11.17 2.29
C SER A 24 18.75 -11.21 2.74
N PHE A 25 18.27 -10.16 3.41
CA PHE A 25 16.92 -10.06 3.91
C PHE A 25 15.98 -9.42 2.89
N ILE A 26 15.38 -10.24 2.02
CA ILE A 26 14.54 -9.76 0.92
C ILE A 26 13.02 -9.80 1.19
N LYS A 27 12.55 -10.67 2.10
CA LYS A 27 11.12 -10.77 2.48
C LYS A 27 10.92 -11.47 3.83
N TRP A 28 9.86 -11.08 4.55
CA TRP A 28 9.37 -11.78 5.74
C TRP A 28 7.87 -12.02 5.65
N ARG A 29 7.42 -13.27 5.78
CA ARG A 29 6.00 -13.67 5.73
C ARG A 29 5.20 -13.10 4.55
N LYS A 30 5.88 -12.76 3.45
CA LYS A 30 5.25 -12.33 2.19
C LYS A 30 4.87 -13.59 1.40
N ARG A 31 3.64 -13.62 0.87
CA ARG A 31 3.17 -14.67 -0.05
C ARG A 31 4.07 -14.71 -1.30
N ASP A 32 4.12 -15.88 -1.94
CA ASP A 32 4.88 -16.02 -3.18
C ASP A 32 4.25 -15.24 -4.34
N ALA A 33 5.11 -14.85 -5.28
CA ALA A 33 4.68 -14.14 -6.48
C ALA A 33 3.77 -15.04 -7.31
N HIS A 34 2.68 -14.46 -7.82
CA HIS A 34 1.68 -15.12 -8.63
C HIS A 34 1.10 -14.13 -9.63
N VAL A 35 0.40 -14.64 -10.63
CA VAL A 35 -0.36 -13.82 -11.59
C VAL A 35 -1.41 -12.97 -10.87
N PRO A 36 -1.83 -11.82 -11.41
CA PRO A 36 -2.91 -11.04 -10.80
C PRO A 36 -4.19 -11.87 -10.64
N LEU A 37 -4.66 -12.00 -9.41
CA LEU A 37 -5.92 -12.68 -9.09
C LEU A 37 -6.93 -11.66 -8.56
N ARG A 38 -8.18 -11.80 -8.99
CA ARG A 38 -9.34 -11.03 -8.54
C ARG A 38 -10.47 -11.98 -8.20
N SER A 39 -10.95 -11.90 -6.97
CA SER A 39 -12.04 -12.76 -6.50
C SER A 39 -13.38 -12.19 -6.94
N HIS A 40 -14.21 -13.05 -7.55
CA HIS A 40 -15.56 -12.73 -7.99
C HIS A 40 -16.56 -13.70 -7.36
N ASP A 41 -17.82 -13.27 -7.27
CA ASP A 41 -18.95 -14.10 -6.82
C ASP A 41 -19.54 -14.98 -7.93
N SER A 42 -19.21 -14.67 -9.19
CA SER A 42 -19.77 -15.29 -10.40
C SER A 42 -18.74 -15.38 -11.52
N VAL A 43 -18.91 -16.36 -12.42
CA VAL A 43 -18.05 -16.54 -13.59
C VAL A 43 -18.27 -15.40 -14.59
N GLU A 44 -19.51 -14.98 -14.78
CA GLU A 44 -19.91 -13.88 -15.64
C GLU A 44 -19.31 -12.55 -15.19
N GLY A 45 -19.30 -12.30 -13.87
CA GLY A 45 -18.64 -11.13 -13.28
C GLY A 45 -17.14 -11.11 -13.57
N CYS A 46 -16.48 -12.26 -13.44
CA CYS A 46 -15.05 -12.42 -13.74
C CYS A 46 -14.76 -12.13 -15.22
N LEU A 47 -15.51 -12.75 -16.14
CA LEU A 47 -15.32 -12.57 -17.58
C LEU A 47 -15.53 -11.12 -18.00
N ARG A 48 -16.61 -10.48 -17.52
CA ARG A 48 -16.89 -9.07 -17.79
C ARG A 48 -15.78 -8.16 -17.27
N TYR A 49 -15.31 -8.39 -16.04
CA TYR A 49 -14.25 -7.57 -15.44
C TYR A 49 -12.98 -7.59 -16.30
N TRP A 50 -12.50 -8.79 -16.66
CA TRP A 50 -11.29 -8.91 -17.48
C TRP A 50 -11.49 -8.39 -18.90
N TYR A 51 -12.66 -8.60 -19.49
CA TYR A 51 -12.98 -8.06 -20.82
C TYR A 51 -12.92 -6.53 -20.83
N GLU A 52 -13.54 -5.84 -19.87
CA GLU A 52 -13.49 -4.38 -19.80
C GLU A 52 -12.08 -3.85 -19.56
N HIS A 53 -11.31 -4.46 -18.64
CA HIS A 53 -9.95 -4.00 -18.35
C HIS A 53 -8.94 -4.36 -19.45
N SER A 54 -9.26 -5.30 -20.34
CA SER A 54 -8.44 -5.57 -21.52
C SER A 54 -8.47 -4.44 -22.56
N LYS A 55 -9.46 -3.53 -22.47
CA LYS A 55 -9.61 -2.38 -23.37
C LYS A 55 -8.81 -1.15 -22.94
N VAL A 56 -8.11 -1.20 -21.79
CA VAL A 56 -7.27 -0.09 -21.32
C VAL A 56 -6.12 0.10 -22.32
N ASP A 57 -6.07 1.27 -22.94
CA ASP A 57 -5.05 1.61 -23.93
C ASP A 57 -3.78 2.09 -23.25
N TYR A 58 -2.68 1.35 -23.44
CA TYR A 58 -1.38 1.72 -22.88
C TYR A 58 -0.83 3.01 -23.49
N VAL A 59 -1.23 3.41 -24.70
CA VAL A 59 -0.74 4.64 -25.36
C VAL A 59 -1.14 5.89 -24.57
N ILE A 60 -2.22 5.82 -23.80
CA ILE A 60 -2.65 6.89 -22.90
C ILE A 60 -1.64 7.11 -21.76
N SER A 61 -0.79 6.14 -21.43
CA SER A 61 0.22 6.33 -20.37
C SER A 61 1.28 7.36 -20.73
N ASP A 62 1.56 7.56 -22.02
CA ASP A 62 2.62 8.47 -22.47
C ASP A 62 2.25 9.95 -22.24
N SER A 63 0.95 10.26 -22.12
CA SER A 63 0.46 11.60 -21.81
C SER A 63 0.17 11.82 -20.31
N ALA A 64 0.44 10.84 -19.46
CA ALA A 64 0.20 10.93 -18.03
C ALA A 64 1.09 11.99 -17.37
N VAL A 65 0.47 12.84 -16.55
CA VAL A 65 1.17 13.85 -15.76
C VAL A 65 1.71 13.21 -14.48
N TRP A 66 2.87 13.67 -14.00
CA TRP A 66 3.54 13.18 -12.78
C TRP A 66 3.69 14.31 -11.74
N ASN A 67 2.61 15.04 -11.48
CA ASN A 67 2.53 16.11 -10.49
C ASN A 67 1.26 15.96 -9.64
N ASP A 68 0.91 16.96 -8.84
CA ASP A 68 -0.28 16.92 -7.97
C ASP A 68 -1.60 16.81 -8.74
N ASP A 69 -1.65 17.25 -9.99
CA ASP A 69 -2.84 17.12 -10.85
C ASP A 69 -3.12 15.65 -11.19
N ALA A 70 -2.13 14.77 -11.07
CA ALA A 70 -2.27 13.33 -11.31
C ALA A 70 -3.03 12.61 -10.19
N VAL A 71 -3.17 13.23 -9.01
CA VAL A 71 -3.79 12.62 -7.83
C VAL A 71 -5.22 12.18 -8.12
N LEU A 72 -6.02 13.06 -8.71
CA LEU A 72 -7.44 12.76 -8.97
C LEU A 72 -7.55 11.56 -9.92
N GLY A 73 -6.80 11.58 -11.03
CA GLY A 73 -6.78 10.48 -11.98
C GLY A 73 -6.29 9.16 -11.36
N ALA A 74 -5.31 9.21 -10.44
CA ALA A 74 -4.85 8.02 -9.72
C ALA A 74 -5.93 7.43 -8.81
N LEU A 75 -6.71 8.29 -8.12
CA LEU A 75 -7.82 7.86 -7.27
C LEU A 75 -8.98 7.28 -8.09
N GLU A 76 -9.34 7.94 -9.20
CA GLU A 76 -10.37 7.45 -10.13
C GLU A 76 -9.98 6.11 -10.75
N ASN A 77 -8.72 5.97 -11.17
CA ASN A 77 -8.20 4.70 -11.66
C ASN A 77 -8.25 3.62 -10.57
N ALA A 78 -7.79 3.90 -9.35
CA ALA A 78 -7.87 2.94 -8.26
C ALA A 78 -9.31 2.50 -7.96
N ALA A 79 -10.28 3.42 -8.04
CA ALA A 79 -11.70 3.11 -7.91
C ALA A 79 -12.23 2.25 -9.07
N LEU A 80 -11.80 2.53 -10.31
CA LEU A 80 -12.15 1.75 -11.49
C LEU A 80 -11.69 0.29 -11.36
N TRP A 81 -10.45 0.05 -10.92
CA TRP A 81 -9.87 -1.30 -10.80
C TRP A 81 -10.55 -2.19 -9.76
N VAL A 82 -11.27 -1.61 -8.80
CA VAL A 82 -12.02 -2.35 -7.79
C VAL A 82 -13.53 -2.32 -8.01
N LYS A 83 -13.98 -1.61 -9.05
CA LYS A 83 -15.41 -1.48 -9.36
C LYS A 83 -16.02 -2.86 -9.58
N ASP A 84 -17.19 -3.07 -8.96
CA ASP A 84 -17.97 -4.31 -9.04
C ASP A 84 -17.24 -5.58 -8.54
N LEU A 85 -16.16 -5.43 -7.76
CA LEU A 85 -15.49 -6.54 -7.08
C LEU A 85 -16.06 -6.75 -5.67
N PRO A 86 -16.76 -7.87 -5.39
CA PRO A 86 -17.49 -8.05 -4.12
C PRO A 86 -16.58 -8.28 -2.90
N PHE A 87 -15.34 -8.71 -3.12
CA PHE A 87 -14.40 -9.09 -2.06
C PHE A 87 -13.16 -8.19 -2.01
N VAL A 88 -13.19 -7.05 -2.69
CA VAL A 88 -12.05 -6.13 -2.77
C VAL A 88 -12.49 -4.76 -2.31
N MET A 89 -11.72 -4.18 -1.38
CA MET A 89 -11.89 -2.82 -0.92
C MET A 89 -10.63 -2.03 -1.28
N SER A 90 -10.79 -0.94 -2.02
CA SER A 90 -9.67 -0.02 -2.26
C SER A 90 -9.31 0.72 -0.98
N LEU A 91 -8.02 0.82 -0.72
CA LEU A 91 -7.43 1.63 0.35
C LEU A 91 -6.76 2.89 -0.21
N SER A 92 -6.91 3.15 -1.51
CA SER A 92 -6.45 4.39 -2.13
C SER A 92 -7.26 5.57 -1.60
N GLY A 93 -6.57 6.66 -1.31
CA GLY A 93 -7.18 7.83 -0.72
C GLY A 93 -6.19 8.63 0.07
N HIS A 94 -6.73 9.34 1.05
CA HIS A 94 -6.02 10.31 1.86
C HIS A 94 -5.51 9.65 3.15
N TRP A 95 -4.20 9.68 3.36
CA TRP A 95 -3.55 9.02 4.50
C TRP A 95 -2.81 10.02 5.37
N LYS A 96 -2.94 9.92 6.70
CA LYS A 96 -2.09 10.66 7.63
C LYS A 96 -0.63 10.28 7.41
N PHE A 97 0.23 11.28 7.24
CA PHE A 97 1.61 11.10 6.86
C PHE A 97 2.54 12.07 7.58
N LEU A 98 3.73 11.57 7.91
CA LEU A 98 4.81 12.33 8.52
C LEU A 98 6.11 12.03 7.76
N LEU A 99 6.76 13.09 7.26
CA LEU A 99 8.12 12.99 6.75
C LEU A 99 9.11 13.24 7.90
N ALA A 100 9.86 12.21 8.26
CA ALA A 100 10.90 12.28 9.29
C ALA A 100 12.29 12.35 8.64
N PRO A 101 13.24 13.14 9.16
CA PRO A 101 14.59 13.27 8.59
C PRO A 101 15.45 12.00 8.71
N SER A 102 15.16 11.13 9.66
CA SER A 102 15.80 9.81 9.80
C SER A 102 14.88 8.80 10.49
N PRO A 103 15.13 7.47 10.38
CA PRO A 103 14.36 6.45 11.08
C PRO A 103 14.32 6.65 12.61
N GLU A 104 15.40 7.15 13.20
CA GLU A 104 15.52 7.40 14.64
C GLU A 104 14.68 8.60 15.12
N SER A 105 14.28 9.49 14.21
CA SER A 105 13.44 10.66 14.51
C SER A 105 11.94 10.38 14.45
N VAL A 106 11.54 9.16 14.09
CA VAL A 106 10.12 8.75 14.01
C VAL A 106 9.51 8.65 15.42
N PRO A 107 8.28 9.16 15.65
CA PRO A 107 7.63 9.07 16.95
C PRO A 107 7.50 7.63 17.46
N VAL A 108 7.87 7.42 18.72
CA VAL A 108 7.81 6.10 19.37
C VAL A 108 6.36 5.60 19.41
N LYS A 109 6.15 4.34 19.02
CA LYS A 109 4.83 3.67 18.99
C LYS A 109 3.79 4.34 18.08
N PHE A 110 4.20 5.01 17.00
CA PHE A 110 3.28 5.59 16.00
C PHE A 110 2.31 4.57 15.37
N TYR A 111 2.67 3.28 15.37
CA TYR A 111 1.85 2.17 14.89
C TYR A 111 0.72 1.76 15.87
N SER A 112 0.67 2.33 17.07
CA SER A 112 -0.34 1.99 18.08
C SER A 112 -1.68 2.67 17.77
N ASN A 113 -2.79 1.96 17.97
CA ASN A 113 -4.14 2.53 17.85
C ASN A 113 -4.41 3.70 18.81
N SER A 114 -3.61 3.83 19.87
CA SER A 114 -3.71 4.91 20.86
C SER A 114 -2.82 6.11 20.54
N PHE A 115 -2.07 6.08 19.44
CA PHE A 115 -1.19 7.18 19.05
C PHE A 115 -2.03 8.35 18.52
N ASN A 116 -1.64 9.58 18.87
CA ASN A 116 -2.31 10.78 18.39
C ASN A 116 -1.59 11.33 17.15
N ASP A 117 -2.20 11.17 15.98
CA ASP A 117 -1.73 11.64 14.67
C ASP A 117 -2.47 12.89 14.17
N THR A 118 -3.22 13.59 15.03
CA THR A 118 -4.05 14.74 14.63
C THR A 118 -3.24 15.85 13.97
N VAL A 119 -1.98 16.03 14.41
CA VAL A 119 -1.05 17.05 13.88
C VAL A 119 -0.39 16.63 12.57
N TRP A 120 -0.55 15.39 12.12
CA TRP A 120 -0.01 14.94 10.85
C TRP A 120 -0.85 15.49 9.70
N GLU A 121 -0.16 15.89 8.65
CA GLU A 121 -0.80 16.22 7.39
C GLU A 121 -1.26 14.96 6.68
N THR A 122 -1.97 15.14 5.58
CA THR A 122 -2.55 14.06 4.80
C THR A 122 -1.83 14.00 3.47
N LEU A 123 -1.44 12.82 2.97
CA LEU A 123 -1.01 12.65 1.58
C LEU A 123 -2.20 12.28 0.67
N PRO A 124 -2.25 12.80 -0.56
CA PRO A 124 -1.38 13.86 -1.09
C PRO A 124 -1.77 15.22 -0.46
N GLY A 125 -0.81 15.87 0.17
CA GLY A 125 -1.03 17.08 0.97
C GLY A 125 -0.95 18.34 0.11
N ARG A 126 -1.22 19.50 0.72
CA ARG A 126 -0.76 20.77 0.14
C ARG A 126 0.74 20.86 0.39
N TYR A 127 1.55 20.65 -0.63
CA TYR A 127 2.97 20.97 -0.51
C TYR A 127 3.12 22.48 -0.30
N PRO A 128 3.97 22.95 0.64
CA PRO A 128 4.31 24.36 0.70
C PRO A 128 4.97 24.73 -0.64
N THR A 129 4.31 25.60 -1.40
CA THR A 129 4.94 26.26 -2.54
C THR A 129 6.07 27.12 -1.98
N ASN A 130 7.32 26.81 -2.36
CA ASN A 130 8.47 27.67 -2.08
C ASN A 130 8.28 29.06 -2.70
#